data_AF-A0A0K2UXM5-F1
#
_entry.id   AF-A0A0K2UXM5-F1
#
_cell.length_a   1.000
_cell.length_b   1.000
_cell.length_c   1.000
_cell.angle_alpha   90.00
_cell.angle_beta   90.00
_cell.angle_gamma   90.00
#
_symmetry.space_group_name_H-M   'P 1'
#
loop_
_entity.id
_entity.type
_entity.pdbx_description
1 polymer ?
#
loop_
_entity_poly.entity_id
_entity_poly.type
_entity_poly.pdbx_seq_one_letter_code
_entity_poly.pdbx_strand_id
1 'polypeptide(L)'
;MLSRLALRSVQNSTKIPSLVTGLRSASTATSEDSQRDLVNFPRRVRPIEPGSVRLGIFPEEWFNALSTKSGATGPYVFLASFGTFLVSKEYFVVEHDFY
;
A
#
# COMPACT_ATOMS: atom_id res chain seq x y z
N MET A 1 -4.52 -34.79 19.44
CA MET A 1 -4.15 -33.46 20.01
C MET A 1 -2.64 -33.14 19.98
N LEU A 2 -1.83 -33.90 19.24
CA LEU A 2 -0.37 -33.72 19.17
C LEU A 2 0.07 -32.65 18.15
N SER A 3 -0.77 -32.32 17.16
CA SER A 3 -0.45 -31.29 16.15
C SER A 3 -0.31 -29.88 16.74
N ARG A 4 -1.00 -29.60 17.85
CA ARG A 4 -0.92 -28.30 18.54
C ARG A 4 0.40 -28.09 19.29
N LEU A 5 1.09 -29.17 19.68
CA LEU A 5 2.36 -29.08 20.40
C LEU A 5 3.53 -28.77 19.45
N ALA A 6 3.50 -29.28 18.22
CA ALA A 6 4.54 -29.02 17.21
C ALA A 6 4.61 -27.54 16.78
N LEU A 7 3.46 -26.86 16.73
CA LEU A 7 3.40 -25.42 16.43
C LEU A 7 4.01 -24.56 17.54
N ARG A 8 3.92 -25.01 18.80
CA ARG A 8 4.46 -24.25 19.95
C ARG A 8 5.98 -24.39 20.07
N SER A 9 6.58 -25.52 19.66
CA SER A 9 8.04 -25.67 19.68
C SER A 9 8.75 -24.86 18.59
N VAL A 10 8.09 -24.61 17.46
CA VAL A 10 8.63 -23.75 16.38
C VAL A 10 8.68 -22.29 16.80
N GLN A 11 7.73 -21.85 17.63
CA GLN A 11 7.65 -20.47 18.10
C GLN A 11 8.75 -20.08 19.11
N ASN A 12 9.43 -21.06 19.71
CA ASN A 12 10.52 -20.86 20.66
C ASN A 12 11.94 -20.89 20.03
N SER A 13 12.05 -21.18 18.72
CA SER A 13 13.32 -21.11 17.99
C SER A 13 13.53 -19.69 17.45
N THR A 14 14.32 -18.92 18.18
CA THR A 14 14.64 -17.50 18.03
C THR A 14 15.43 -17.13 16.76
N LYS A 15 15.08 -17.65 15.57
CA LYS A 15 15.74 -17.29 14.29
C LYS A 15 14.84 -17.38 13.06
N ILE A 16 13.65 -16.79 13.09
CA ILE A 16 12.85 -16.53 11.87
C ILE A 16 12.58 -15.03 11.79
N PRO A 17 12.99 -14.32 10.72
CA PRO A 17 12.61 -12.92 10.52
C PRO A 17 11.11 -12.88 10.21
N SER A 18 10.31 -12.63 11.24
CA SER A 18 8.87 -12.44 11.10
C SER A 18 8.59 -11.10 10.41
N LEU A 19 8.26 -11.15 9.12
CA LEU A 19 7.71 -10.06 8.31
C LEU A 19 6.33 -9.54 8.82
N VAL A 20 5.90 -9.93 10.02
CA VAL A 20 4.55 -9.69 10.56
C VAL A 20 4.55 -8.71 11.76
N THR A 21 5.67 -8.07 12.09
CA THR A 21 5.74 -7.04 13.15
C THR A 21 5.26 -5.65 12.67
N GLY A 22 4.24 -5.61 11.79
CA GLY A 22 3.66 -4.36 11.27
C GLY A 22 2.33 -3.96 11.89
N LEU A 23 1.58 -4.90 12.50
CA LEU A 23 0.17 -4.69 12.85
C LEU A 23 -0.12 -4.48 14.35
N ARG A 24 0.90 -4.33 15.20
CA ARG A 24 0.69 -4.13 16.64
C ARG A 24 1.35 -2.85 17.13
N SER A 25 0.59 -1.74 17.05
CA SER A 25 0.50 -0.71 18.12
C SER A 25 -0.35 0.46 17.63
N ALA A 26 -1.67 0.21 17.52
CA ALA A 26 -2.67 1.26 17.64
C ALA A 26 -3.28 1.17 19.04
N SER A 27 -2.44 1.25 20.08
CA SER A 27 -2.90 1.45 21.45
C SER A 27 -2.67 2.91 21.80
N THR A 28 -3.78 3.62 21.98
CA THR A 28 -3.89 4.79 22.86
C THR A 28 -2.93 4.68 24.05
N ALA A 29 -1.93 5.56 24.12
CA ALA A 29 -1.10 5.73 25.31
C ALA A 29 -0.77 7.22 25.46
N THR A 30 -1.70 7.92 26.09
CA THR A 30 -1.46 9.12 26.88
C THR A 30 -0.73 8.71 28.17
N SER A 31 0.57 8.48 28.07
CA SER A 31 1.51 8.47 29.20
C SER A 31 2.93 8.36 28.63
N GLU A 32 3.81 9.24 29.08
CA GLU A 32 5.22 9.30 28.72
C GLU A 32 5.93 7.97 29.07
N ASP A 33 6.01 7.04 28.12
CA ASP A 33 6.81 5.81 28.24
C ASP A 33 8.31 6.19 28.23
N SER A 34 8.86 6.48 29.40
CA SER A 34 10.25 6.90 29.63
C SER A 34 11.32 5.91 29.18
N GLN A 35 10.95 4.69 28.74
CA GLN A 35 11.85 3.69 28.19
C GLN A 35 12.02 3.77 26.66
N ARG A 36 11.21 4.55 25.95
CA ARG A 36 11.33 4.65 24.50
C ARG A 36 12.30 5.76 24.12
N ASP A 37 13.31 5.39 23.33
CA ASP A 37 14.23 6.35 22.71
C ASP A 37 13.53 7.14 21.61
N LEU A 38 13.08 8.36 21.95
CA LEU A 38 12.46 9.29 21.01
C LEU A 38 13.48 10.12 20.22
N VAL A 39 14.75 10.12 20.62
CA VAL A 39 15.81 10.89 19.95
C VAL A 39 16.24 10.18 18.67
N ASN A 40 16.52 8.88 18.74
CA ASN A 40 16.86 8.09 17.55
C ASN A 40 15.61 7.59 16.79
N PHE A 41 14.47 7.42 17.46
CA PHE A 41 13.24 6.88 16.87
C PHE A 41 12.02 7.78 17.12
N PRO A 42 11.89 8.91 16.38
CA PRO A 42 10.74 9.79 16.50
C PRO A 42 9.44 9.06 16.16
N ARG A 43 8.32 9.57 16.69
CA ARG A 43 6.99 9.05 16.33
C ARG A 43 6.75 9.29 14.84
N ARG A 44 6.10 8.33 14.17
CA ARG A 44 5.63 8.53 12.80
C ARG A 44 4.63 9.69 12.81
N VAL A 45 5.00 10.77 12.16
CA VAL A 45 4.12 11.93 11.95
C VAL A 45 3.37 11.71 10.64
N ARG A 46 2.05 11.87 10.65
CA ARG A 46 1.25 11.86 9.42
C ARG A 46 1.49 13.21 8.70
N PRO A 47 1.73 13.21 7.38
CA PRO A 47 1.75 14.44 6.61
C PRO A 47 0.43 15.21 6.77
N ILE A 48 0.53 16.54 6.86
CA ILE A 48 -0.64 17.43 6.96
C ILE A 48 -1.43 17.38 5.64
N GLU A 49 -0.71 17.40 4.52
CA GLU A 49 -1.28 17.36 3.19
C GLU A 49 -1.27 15.92 2.65
N PRO A 50 -2.37 15.46 2.03
CA PRO A 50 -2.37 14.20 1.31
C PRO A 50 -1.47 14.30 0.07
N GLY A 51 -0.99 13.15 -0.40
CA GLY A 51 -0.30 13.08 -1.70
C GLY A 51 -1.22 13.58 -2.82
N SER A 52 -0.62 14.24 -3.81
CA SER A 52 -1.35 14.75 -4.97
C SER A 52 -1.90 13.60 -5.81
N VAL A 53 -3.18 13.69 -6.19
CA VAL A 53 -3.89 12.67 -6.96
C VAL A 53 -4.41 13.31 -8.25
N ARG A 54 -4.14 12.67 -9.38
CA ARG A 54 -4.68 13.05 -10.69
C ARG A 54 -5.90 12.20 -11.02
N LEU A 55 -6.87 12.80 -11.70
CA LEU A 55 -8.14 12.15 -12.09
C LEU A 55 -8.93 11.56 -10.90
N GLY A 56 -8.67 12.02 -9.68
CA GLY A 56 -9.36 11.59 -8.46
C GLY A 56 -9.00 10.20 -7.92
N ILE A 57 -8.28 9.37 -8.69
CA ILE A 57 -7.99 7.97 -8.33
C ILE A 57 -6.49 7.65 -8.42
N PHE A 58 -5.76 8.27 -9.35
CA PHE A 58 -4.39 7.87 -9.66
C PHE A 58 -3.37 8.77 -8.93
N PRO A 59 -2.40 8.20 -8.18
CA PRO A 59 -1.35 8.97 -7.55
C PRO A 59 -0.47 9.70 -8.58
N GLU A 60 -0.01 10.90 -8.27
CA GLU A 60 0.84 11.70 -9.16
C GLU A 60 2.19 11.03 -9.45
N GLU A 61 2.69 10.19 -8.54
CA GLU A 61 3.95 9.47 -8.70
C GLU A 61 3.94 8.56 -9.94
N TRP A 62 2.78 7.98 -10.28
CA TRP A 62 2.63 7.14 -11.47
C TRP A 62 2.77 7.97 -12.75
N PHE A 63 2.17 9.16 -12.76
CA PHE A 63 2.27 10.09 -13.87
C PHE A 63 3.71 10.58 -14.05
N ASN A 64 4.41 10.89 -12.95
CA ASN A 64 5.79 11.33 -12.97
C ASN A 64 6.76 10.23 -13.48
N ALA A 65 6.53 8.98 -13.04
CA ALA A 65 7.32 7.84 -13.50
C ALA A 65 7.18 7.62 -15.02
N LEU A 66 5.95 7.67 -15.53
CA LEU A 66 5.67 7.49 -16.95
C LEU A 66 6.11 8.70 -17.77
N SER A 67 5.89 9.93 -17.29
CA SER A 67 6.22 11.15 -18.03
C SER A 67 7.71 11.35 -18.25
N THR A 68 8.56 10.75 -17.40
CA THR A 68 10.01 10.77 -17.57
C THR A 68 10.46 10.16 -18.91
N LYS A 69 9.65 9.25 -19.49
CA LYS A 69 9.95 8.57 -20.76
C LYS A 69 9.03 9.00 -21.91
N SER A 70 7.74 9.16 -21.64
CA SER A 70 6.72 9.42 -22.67
C SER A 70 6.25 10.87 -22.75
N GLY A 71 6.82 11.78 -21.95
CA GLY A 71 6.36 13.15 -21.83
C GLY A 71 5.06 13.28 -21.02
N ALA A 72 4.60 14.52 -20.83
CA ALA A 72 3.46 14.83 -19.98
C ALA A 72 2.14 14.17 -20.44
N THR A 73 1.97 13.96 -21.75
CA THR A 73 0.76 13.37 -22.34
C THR A 73 0.74 11.84 -22.29
N GLY A 74 1.90 11.20 -22.18
CA GLY A 74 2.01 9.75 -22.29
C GLY A 74 1.19 8.95 -21.27
N PRO A 75 1.16 9.31 -19.96
CA PRO A 75 0.30 8.62 -19.00
C PRO A 75 -1.20 8.66 -19.40
N TYR A 76 -1.65 9.76 -20.00
CA TYR A 76 -3.05 9.91 -20.44
C TYR A 76 -3.35 9.04 -21.66
N VAL A 77 -2.44 9.03 -22.65
CA VAL A 77 -2.57 8.17 -23.83
C VAL A 77 -2.50 6.70 -23.45
N PHE A 78 -1.67 6.34 -22.47
CA PHE A 78 -1.61 5.00 -21.91
C PHE A 78 -2.96 4.60 -21.27
N LEU A 79 -3.54 5.43 -20.41
CA LEU A 79 -4.83 5.13 -19.78
C LEU A 79 -5.95 5.01 -20.81
N ALA A 80 -6.00 5.89 -21.81
CA ALA A 80 -6.98 5.83 -22.88
C ALA A 80 -6.84 4.55 -23.73
N SER A 81 -5.62 4.21 -24.16
CA SER A 81 -5.37 2.99 -24.96
C SER A 81 -5.63 1.73 -24.15
N PHE A 82 -5.26 1.71 -22.87
CA PHE A 82 -5.53 0.59 -21.97
C PHE A 82 -7.03 0.38 -21.76
N GLY A 83 -7.80 1.46 -21.55
CA GLY A 83 -9.26 1.40 -21.49
C GLY A 83 -9.89 0.83 -22.76
N THR A 84 -9.48 1.35 -23.93
CA THR A 84 -9.94 0.84 -25.24
C THR A 84 -9.58 -0.64 -25.43
N PHE A 85 -8.40 -1.06 -24.99
CA PHE A 85 -7.98 -2.46 -25.05
C PHE A 85 -8.86 -3.37 -24.18
N LEU A 86 -9.17 -2.96 -22.95
CA LEU A 86 -10.04 -3.75 -22.06
C LEU A 86 -11.44 -3.94 -22.64
N VAL A 87 -12.01 -2.90 -23.24
CA VAL A 87 -13.30 -2.96 -23.93
C VAL A 87 -13.19 -3.84 -25.18
N SER A 88 -12.16 -3.64 -26.01
CA SER A 88 -11.96 -4.40 -27.24
C SER A 88 -11.73 -5.89 -27.01
N LYS A 89 -11.19 -6.28 -25.85
CA LYS A 89 -10.95 -7.67 -25.48
C LYS A 89 -12.04 -8.26 -24.61
N GLU A 90 -13.13 -7.52 -24.39
CA GLU A 90 -14.25 -7.95 -23.53
C GLU A 90 -13.79 -8.34 -22.11
N TYR A 91 -12.63 -7.81 -21.66
CA TYR A 91 -12.27 -7.86 -20.24
C TYR A 91 -13.15 -6.91 -19.42
N PHE A 92 -13.63 -5.86 -20.07
CA PHE A 92 -14.67 -4.99 -19.56
C PHE A 92 -15.88 -5.04 -20.50
N VAL A 93 -16.87 -5.87 -20.14
CA VAL A 93 -18.11 -6.04 -20.90
C VAL A 93 -19.09 -4.95 -20.48
N VAL A 94 -19.57 -4.19 -21.46
CA VAL A 94 -20.60 -3.15 -21.22
C VAL A 94 -21.97 -3.83 -21.29
N GLU A 95 -22.43 -4.30 -20.14
CA GLU A 95 -23.75 -4.95 -20.00
C GLU A 95 -24.89 -3.93 -19.96
N HIS A 96 -26.12 -4.44 -19.93
CA HIS A 96 -27.32 -3.62 -19.85
C HIS A 96 -27.42 -2.83 -18.54
N ASP A 97 -26.83 -3.34 -17.45
CA ASP A 97 -26.84 -2.71 -16.12
C ASP A 97 -25.75 -1.64 -15.95
N PHE A 98 -25.01 -1.32 -17.03
CA PHE A 98 -23.90 -0.38 -16.96
C PHE A 98 -24.34 1.09 -16.80
N TYR A 99 -25.62 1.39 -17.06
CA TYR A 99 -26.23 2.71 -17.02
C TYR A 99 -27.46 2.72 -16.10
#